data_AF-A0A5M4FGU2-F1
#
_entry.id   AF-A0A5M4FGU2-F1
#
_cell.length_a   1.000
_cell.length_b   1.000
_cell.length_c   1.000
_cell.angle_alpha   90.00
_cell.angle_beta   90.00
_cell.angle_gamma   90.00
#
_symmetry.space_group_name_H-M   'P 1'
#
loop_
_entity.id
_entity.type
_entity.pdbx_description
1 polymer ?
#
loop_
_entity_poly.entity_id
_entity_poly.type
_entity_poly.pdbx_seq_one_letter_code
_entity_poly.pdbx_strand_id
1 'polypeptide(L)'
;MSRTPPYSDNALAVAITQSHSWRGVLRTLGFSATSGSTIRAVRQRADALHLDHSHFTGQRRWTDEELAAAVQASDSWAQVADALGLRGGSWQATLRAHAIRLSLDIGHLQSREPAAGMPVPVSGPALSHLPRAGSMLAAAWFSLCGYDVSWPLEPCRYDLLVVADKPMRIQVKTGTVRANNSWVAWLSSTGTVRRIYDPDEIDYFFVIDGSLDHYLIPVAIVGGFHVIHLSAYVQYRLPHLKG
;
A
#
# COMPACT_ATOMS: atom_id res chain seq x y z
N MET A 1 25.22 -11.08 -43.81
CA MET A 1 24.41 -10.91 -45.03
C MET A 1 23.26 -9.95 -44.71
N SER A 2 23.31 -8.72 -45.19
CA SER A 2 22.30 -7.69 -44.95
C SER A 2 21.03 -8.06 -45.72
N ARG A 3 19.98 -8.48 -45.02
CA ARG A 3 18.64 -8.62 -45.60
C ARG A 3 18.15 -7.21 -45.97
N THR A 4 17.92 -6.97 -47.25
CA THR A 4 17.27 -5.75 -47.72
C THR A 4 15.92 -5.60 -47.02
N PRO A 5 15.64 -4.47 -46.36
CA PRO A 5 14.34 -4.25 -45.73
C PRO A 5 13.23 -4.30 -46.78
N PRO A 6 12.03 -4.81 -46.47
CA PRO A 6 10.90 -4.86 -47.41
C PRO A 6 10.24 -3.50 -47.65
N TYR A 7 10.90 -2.40 -47.28
CA TYR A 7 10.44 -1.02 -47.40
C TYR A 7 11.60 -0.12 -47.84
N SER A 8 11.30 0.96 -48.55
CA SER A 8 12.31 1.97 -48.93
C SER A 8 12.55 2.97 -47.80
N ASP A 9 13.71 3.63 -47.82
CA ASP A 9 14.05 4.69 -46.86
C ASP A 9 13.04 5.86 -46.91
N ASN A 10 12.51 6.18 -48.12
CA ASN A 10 11.47 7.18 -48.28
C ASN A 10 10.13 6.73 -47.64
N ALA A 11 9.76 5.45 -47.79
CA ALA A 11 8.57 4.92 -47.14
C ALA A 11 8.69 4.96 -45.61
N LEU A 12 9.90 4.73 -45.08
CA LEU A 12 10.18 4.87 -43.65
C LEU A 12 10.02 6.32 -43.17
N ALA A 13 10.56 7.29 -43.91
CA ALA A 13 10.41 8.72 -43.58
C ALA A 13 8.93 9.15 -43.54
N VAL A 14 8.14 8.76 -44.54
CA VAL A 14 6.69 9.02 -44.57
C VAL A 14 5.96 8.33 -43.42
N ALA A 15 6.32 7.08 -43.11
CA ALA A 15 5.68 6.35 -42.02
C ALA A 15 5.96 6.97 -40.63
N ILE A 16 7.14 7.57 -40.43
CA ILE A 16 7.51 8.26 -39.19
C ILE A 16 6.68 9.53 -39.00
N THR A 17 6.51 10.36 -40.04
CA THR A 17 5.71 11.60 -39.93
C THR A 17 4.24 11.33 -39.69
N GLN A 18 3.71 10.20 -40.17
CA GLN A 18 2.31 9.79 -40.00
C GLN A 18 2.00 9.05 -38.70
N SER A 19 3.01 8.75 -37.89
CA SER A 19 2.87 7.92 -36.70
C SER A 19 3.23 8.69 -35.42
N HIS A 20 2.80 8.17 -34.27
CA HIS A 20 3.21 8.64 -32.94
C HIS A 20 3.90 7.53 -32.10
N SER A 21 4.18 6.38 -32.71
CA SER A 21 4.90 5.26 -32.07
C SER A 21 5.52 4.32 -33.11
N TRP A 22 6.56 3.58 -32.73
CA TRP A 22 7.18 2.56 -33.61
C TRP A 22 6.21 1.47 -34.06
N ARG A 23 5.23 1.11 -33.21
CA ARG A 23 4.17 0.18 -33.60
C ARG A 23 3.26 0.79 -34.68
N GLY A 24 3.02 2.10 -34.63
CA GLY A 24 2.36 2.85 -35.69
C GLY A 24 3.14 2.77 -36.99
N VAL A 25 4.44 3.07 -36.95
CA VAL A 25 5.34 3.01 -38.13
C VAL A 25 5.28 1.64 -38.79
N LEU A 26 5.36 0.55 -38.01
CA LEU A 26 5.26 -0.80 -38.55
C LEU A 26 3.93 -1.08 -39.25
N ARG A 27 2.80 -0.58 -38.69
CA ARG A 27 1.49 -0.72 -39.33
C ARG A 27 1.43 0.07 -40.64
N THR A 28 1.97 1.28 -40.67
CA THR A 28 2.03 2.12 -41.89
C THR A 28 2.92 1.50 -42.97
N LEU A 29 3.99 0.81 -42.57
CA LEU A 29 4.87 0.05 -43.46
C LEU A 29 4.31 -1.32 -43.86
N GLY A 30 3.10 -1.68 -43.42
CA GLY A 30 2.41 -2.92 -43.81
C GLY A 30 2.86 -4.19 -43.06
N PHE A 31 3.57 -4.06 -41.93
CA PHE A 31 3.92 -5.22 -41.12
C PHE A 31 2.72 -5.72 -40.30
N SER A 32 2.42 -7.01 -40.45
CA SER A 32 1.31 -7.70 -39.79
C SER A 32 1.56 -8.02 -38.30
N ALA A 33 2.83 -8.03 -37.85
CA ALA A 33 3.21 -8.29 -36.46
C ALA A 33 4.19 -7.23 -35.93
N THR A 34 3.98 -6.78 -34.68
CA THR A 34 4.86 -5.82 -33.98
C THR A 34 5.89 -6.52 -33.10
N SER A 35 6.75 -7.34 -33.71
CA SER A 35 7.84 -7.99 -32.96
C SER A 35 8.90 -6.96 -32.53
N GLY A 36 9.49 -7.16 -31.35
CA GLY A 36 10.51 -6.26 -30.81
C GLY A 36 11.77 -6.17 -31.68
N SER A 37 12.11 -7.25 -32.38
CA SER A 37 13.26 -7.29 -33.31
C SER A 37 13.03 -6.43 -34.56
N THR A 38 11.81 -6.44 -35.13
CA THR A 38 11.48 -5.58 -36.28
C THR A 38 11.43 -4.11 -35.88
N ILE A 39 10.87 -3.80 -34.70
CA ILE A 39 10.91 -2.43 -34.15
C ILE A 39 12.36 -1.94 -34.03
N ARG A 40 13.27 -2.77 -33.49
CA ARG A 40 14.69 -2.43 -33.33
C ARG A 40 15.37 -2.18 -34.68
N ALA A 41 15.13 -3.03 -35.68
CA ALA A 41 15.74 -2.88 -37.00
C ALA A 41 15.25 -1.61 -37.72
N VAL A 42 13.95 -1.30 -37.64
CA VAL A 42 13.37 -0.10 -38.22
C VAL A 42 13.91 1.16 -37.53
N ARG A 43 14.00 1.15 -36.19
CA ARG A 43 14.60 2.24 -35.43
C ARG A 43 16.07 2.46 -35.78
N GLN A 44 16.87 1.40 -35.83
CA GLN A 44 18.28 1.48 -36.21
C GLN A 44 18.46 2.06 -37.63
N ARG A 45 17.56 1.71 -38.57
CA ARG A 45 17.58 2.30 -39.91
C ARG A 45 17.19 3.78 -39.91
N ALA A 46 16.21 4.18 -39.11
CA ALA A 46 15.81 5.57 -38.96
C ALA A 46 16.91 6.43 -38.33
N ASP A 47 17.59 5.90 -37.30
CA ASP A 47 18.72 6.54 -36.63
C ASP A 47 19.90 6.71 -37.61
N ALA A 48 20.21 5.69 -38.42
CA ALA A 48 21.24 5.74 -39.46
C ALA A 48 20.94 6.75 -40.59
N LEU A 49 19.67 7.10 -40.78
CA LEU A 49 19.21 8.11 -41.74
C LEU A 49 18.99 9.48 -41.09
N HIS A 50 19.25 9.62 -39.78
CA HIS A 50 19.01 10.84 -39.01
C HIS A 50 17.57 11.38 -39.12
N LEU A 51 16.58 10.49 -39.18
CA LEU A 51 15.17 10.87 -39.25
C LEU A 51 14.65 11.29 -37.87
N ASP A 52 13.95 12.43 -37.81
CA ASP A 52 13.35 12.91 -36.56
C ASP A 52 12.11 12.08 -36.20
N HIS A 53 12.15 11.46 -35.02
CA HIS A 53 11.06 10.70 -34.41
C HIS A 53 10.78 11.16 -32.96
N SER A 54 11.22 12.37 -32.60
CA SER A 54 11.10 12.94 -31.26
C SER A 54 9.65 13.15 -30.78
N HIS A 55 8.69 13.25 -31.72
CA HIS A 55 7.26 13.37 -31.44
C HIS A 55 6.60 12.06 -30.99
N PHE A 56 7.32 10.94 -30.98
CA PHE A 56 6.78 9.67 -30.51
C PHE A 56 6.61 9.65 -28.99
N THR A 57 5.45 9.21 -28.52
CA THR A 57 5.10 9.17 -27.09
C THR A 57 5.36 7.79 -26.49
N GLY A 58 5.52 7.71 -25.16
CA GLY A 58 5.75 6.44 -24.45
C GLY A 58 7.12 5.80 -24.68
N GLN A 59 8.08 6.56 -25.21
CA GLN A 59 9.43 6.07 -25.46
C GLN A 59 10.37 6.38 -24.31
N ARG A 60 11.26 5.42 -24.05
CA ARG A 60 12.49 5.65 -23.31
C ARG A 60 13.26 6.77 -24.02
N ARG A 61 13.47 7.88 -23.32
CA ARG A 61 14.11 9.10 -23.82
C ARG A 61 15.65 9.06 -23.82
N TRP A 62 16.23 7.91 -23.50
CA TRP A 62 17.66 7.73 -23.34
C TRP A 62 18.13 6.44 -24.02
N THR A 63 19.33 6.44 -24.59
CA THR A 63 19.96 5.27 -25.25
C THR A 63 20.63 4.33 -24.25
N ASP A 64 21.09 3.16 -24.71
CA ASP A 64 21.86 2.23 -23.87
C ASP A 64 23.22 2.84 -23.49
N GLU A 65 23.82 3.60 -24.39
CA GLU A 65 25.05 4.35 -24.20
C GLU A 65 24.88 5.52 -23.21
N GLU A 66 23.80 6.27 -23.31
CA GLU A 66 23.48 7.36 -22.38
C GLU A 66 23.22 6.82 -20.96
N LEU A 67 22.54 5.68 -20.83
CA LEU A 67 22.42 5.02 -19.53
C LEU A 67 23.79 4.62 -18.97
N ALA A 68 24.64 4.01 -19.80
CA ALA A 68 25.97 3.59 -19.36
C ALA A 68 26.81 4.78 -18.88
N ALA A 69 26.81 5.88 -19.63
CA ALA A 69 27.49 7.10 -19.25
C ALA A 69 26.91 7.71 -17.95
N ALA A 70 25.58 7.78 -17.83
CA ALA A 70 24.93 8.30 -16.64
C ALA A 70 25.21 7.45 -15.39
N VAL A 71 25.20 6.12 -15.53
CA VAL A 71 25.55 5.17 -14.46
C VAL A 71 27.01 5.36 -14.02
N GLN A 72 27.95 5.52 -14.95
CA GLN A 72 29.37 5.75 -14.63
C GLN A 72 29.64 7.10 -13.96
N ALA A 73 28.89 8.14 -14.35
CA ALA A 73 29.11 9.51 -13.86
C ALA A 73 28.36 9.84 -12.55
N SER A 74 27.63 8.88 -11.97
CA SER A 74 26.74 9.12 -10.83
C SER A 74 27.08 8.19 -9.67
N ASP A 75 26.80 8.66 -8.45
CA ASP A 75 26.91 7.88 -7.20
C ASP A 75 25.54 7.45 -6.65
N SER A 76 24.45 7.77 -7.36
CA SER A 76 23.10 7.38 -6.95
C SER A 76 22.12 7.33 -8.12
N TRP A 77 21.06 6.54 -7.98
CA TRP A 77 19.97 6.49 -8.97
C TRP A 77 19.25 7.83 -9.19
N ALA A 78 19.28 8.73 -8.20
CA ALA A 78 18.74 10.09 -8.35
C ALA A 78 19.59 10.89 -9.34
N GLN A 79 20.91 10.88 -9.18
CA GLN A 79 21.84 11.52 -10.11
C GLN A 79 21.77 10.91 -11.51
N VAL A 80 21.61 9.59 -11.63
CA VAL A 80 21.38 8.93 -12.92
C VAL A 80 20.10 9.46 -13.59
N ALA A 81 19.02 9.60 -12.84
CA ALA A 81 17.77 10.14 -13.37
C ALA A 81 17.92 11.61 -13.81
N ASP A 82 18.60 12.43 -13.02
CA ASP A 82 18.89 13.83 -13.35
C ASP A 82 19.76 13.96 -14.61
N ALA A 83 20.81 13.14 -14.73
CA ALA A 83 21.69 13.10 -15.90
C ALA A 83 20.94 12.69 -17.19
N LEU A 84 19.92 11.86 -17.06
CA LEU A 84 19.04 11.45 -18.16
C LEU A 84 17.84 12.41 -18.38
N GLY A 85 17.80 13.54 -17.67
CA GLY A 85 16.73 14.54 -17.78
C GLY A 85 15.35 14.04 -17.32
N LEU A 86 15.30 13.01 -16.49
CA LEU A 86 14.08 12.40 -16.00
C LEU A 86 13.57 13.15 -14.76
N ARG A 87 12.50 13.93 -14.91
CA ARG A 87 11.87 14.68 -13.80
C ARG A 87 10.53 14.07 -13.41
N GLY A 88 10.40 13.72 -12.12
CA GLY A 88 9.15 13.27 -11.46
C GLY A 88 8.63 11.90 -11.91
N GLY A 89 8.47 10.95 -11.00
CA GLY A 89 7.99 9.58 -11.30
C GLY A 89 8.90 8.49 -10.72
N SER A 90 8.47 7.22 -10.81
CA SER A 90 9.24 6.06 -10.34
C SER A 90 10.09 5.49 -11.48
N TRP A 91 11.30 6.04 -11.65
CA TRP A 91 12.24 5.65 -12.72
C TRP A 91 13.21 4.54 -12.30
N GLN A 92 13.46 4.42 -11.00
CA GLN A 92 14.55 3.59 -10.46
C GLN A 92 14.43 2.13 -10.86
N ALA A 93 13.23 1.55 -10.83
CA ALA A 93 13.02 0.15 -11.22
C ALA A 93 13.39 -0.08 -12.70
N THR A 94 12.97 0.83 -13.58
CA THR A 94 13.23 0.76 -15.02
C THR A 94 14.71 0.96 -15.32
N LEU A 95 15.35 1.98 -14.72
CA LEU A 95 16.78 2.25 -14.88
C LEU A 95 17.63 1.07 -14.39
N ARG A 96 17.31 0.52 -13.21
CA ARG A 96 17.98 -0.65 -12.64
C ARG A 96 17.83 -1.89 -13.51
N ALA A 97 16.62 -2.18 -13.98
CA ALA A 97 16.38 -3.32 -14.87
C ALA A 97 17.19 -3.20 -16.17
N HIS A 98 17.26 -2.01 -16.76
CA HIS A 98 18.06 -1.77 -17.96
C HIS A 98 19.57 -1.87 -17.69
N ALA A 99 20.07 -1.36 -16.56
CA ALA A 99 21.48 -1.45 -16.20
C ALA A 99 21.92 -2.90 -15.97
N ILE A 100 21.09 -3.70 -15.27
CA ILE A 100 21.32 -5.14 -15.07
C ILE A 100 21.33 -5.87 -16.42
N ARG A 101 20.36 -5.58 -17.30
CA ARG A 101 20.30 -6.17 -18.65
C ARG A 101 21.54 -5.87 -19.48
N LEU A 102 22.15 -4.71 -19.29
CA LEU A 102 23.39 -4.28 -19.95
C LEU A 102 24.65 -4.74 -19.23
N SER A 103 24.52 -5.44 -18.10
CA SER A 103 25.65 -5.86 -17.25
C SER A 103 26.54 -4.69 -16.83
N LEU A 104 25.95 -3.52 -16.58
CA LEU A 104 26.67 -2.37 -16.03
C LEU A 104 26.99 -2.61 -14.56
N ASP A 105 28.15 -2.11 -14.12
CA ASP A 105 28.42 -2.00 -12.69
C ASP A 105 27.51 -0.94 -12.07
N ILE A 106 26.73 -1.36 -11.08
CA ILE A 106 25.76 -0.52 -10.35
C ILE A 106 26.00 -0.58 -8.84
N GLY A 107 27.11 -1.20 -8.41
CA GLY A 107 27.42 -1.38 -6.99
C GLY A 107 27.61 -0.06 -6.25
N HIS A 108 28.11 0.95 -6.96
CA HIS A 108 28.32 2.31 -6.44
C HIS A 108 27.05 3.16 -6.41
N LEU A 109 25.98 2.77 -7.11
CA LEU A 109 24.71 3.51 -7.18
C LEU A 109 23.77 3.25 -5.99
N GLN A 110 24.26 2.62 -4.92
CA GLN A 110 23.44 2.31 -3.77
C GLN A 110 22.92 3.59 -3.12
N SER A 111 21.59 3.64 -2.94
CA SER A 111 20.95 4.60 -2.06
C SER A 111 21.72 4.59 -0.75
N ARG A 112 22.22 5.75 -0.32
CA ARG A 112 22.77 5.94 1.03
C ARG A 112 21.86 5.19 2.00
N GLU A 113 22.39 4.14 2.66
CA GLU A 113 21.63 3.48 3.71
C GLU A 113 21.06 4.58 4.61
N PRO A 114 19.76 4.55 4.97
CA PRO A 114 19.27 5.48 5.98
C PRO A 114 20.25 5.40 7.13
N ALA A 115 20.89 6.53 7.45
CA ALA A 115 22.07 6.57 8.31
C ALA A 115 21.85 5.64 9.49
N ALA A 116 22.60 4.53 9.52
CA ALA A 116 22.46 3.51 10.53
C ALA A 116 22.58 4.22 11.89
N GLY A 117 21.47 4.26 12.64
CA GLY A 117 21.43 4.92 13.94
C GLY A 117 20.69 6.25 14.04
N MET A 118 19.86 6.67 13.07
CA MET A 118 18.79 7.62 13.43
C MET A 118 17.85 6.90 14.42
N PRO A 119 17.74 7.35 15.69
CA PRO A 119 16.84 6.72 16.63
C PRO A 119 15.43 6.90 16.08
N VAL A 120 14.74 5.80 15.80
CA VAL A 120 13.30 5.88 15.52
C VAL A 120 12.68 6.42 16.81
N PRO A 121 11.98 7.57 16.80
CA PRO A 121 11.44 8.18 18.01
C PRO A 121 10.16 7.44 18.41
N VAL A 122 10.28 6.15 18.69
CA VAL A 122 9.15 5.31 19.11
C VAL A 122 9.27 5.15 20.62
N SER A 123 8.43 5.88 21.34
CA SER A 123 8.08 5.45 22.69
C SER A 123 7.32 4.13 22.58
N GLY A 124 7.65 3.16 23.45
CA GLY A 124 6.96 1.87 23.48
C GLY A 124 5.46 2.03 23.76
N PRO A 125 4.64 1.00 23.47
CA PRO A 125 3.21 1.02 23.78
C PRO A 125 2.98 1.21 25.29
N ALA A 126 1.97 2.00 25.65
CA ALA A 126 1.62 2.30 27.03
C ALA A 126 0.12 2.10 27.28
N LEU A 127 -0.25 1.56 28.44
CA LEU A 127 -1.65 1.34 28.82
C LEU A 127 -2.49 2.62 28.85
N SER A 128 -1.87 3.78 29.07
CA SER A 128 -2.52 5.09 28.98
C SER A 128 -3.08 5.39 27.58
N HIS A 129 -2.54 4.76 26.53
CA HIS A 129 -3.00 4.91 25.16
C HIS A 129 -4.08 3.87 24.76
N LEU A 130 -4.37 2.89 25.63
CA LEU A 130 -5.31 1.81 25.33
C LEU A 130 -6.73 2.33 24.98
N PRO A 131 -7.31 3.33 25.68
CA PRO A 131 -8.62 3.86 25.31
C PRO A 131 -8.69 4.42 23.88
N ARG A 132 -7.58 5.00 23.38
CA ARG A 132 -7.47 5.51 22.01
C ARG A 132 -7.27 4.38 20.99
N ALA A 133 -6.58 3.31 21.38
CA ALA A 133 -6.30 2.17 20.52
C ALA A 133 -7.43 1.13 20.49
N GLY A 134 -8.37 1.17 21.45
CA GLY A 134 -9.35 0.12 21.69
C GLY A 134 -10.11 -0.33 20.44
N SER A 135 -10.72 0.61 19.70
CA SER A 135 -11.49 0.28 18.50
C SER A 135 -10.64 -0.27 17.37
N MET A 136 -9.37 0.13 17.28
CA MET A 136 -8.43 -0.43 16.30
C MET A 136 -8.07 -1.88 16.65
N LEU A 137 -7.87 -2.17 17.93
CA LEU A 137 -7.60 -3.53 18.40
C LEU A 137 -8.79 -4.46 18.19
N ALA A 138 -10.00 -3.99 18.51
CA ALA A 138 -11.24 -4.73 18.28
C ALA A 138 -11.46 -5.01 16.78
N ALA A 139 -11.29 -3.99 15.93
CA ALA A 139 -11.40 -4.16 14.49
C ALA A 139 -10.35 -5.14 13.94
N ALA A 140 -9.09 -5.03 14.38
CA ALA A 140 -8.04 -5.95 14.00
C ALA A 140 -8.38 -7.39 14.39
N TRP A 141 -8.93 -7.62 15.58
CA TRP A 141 -9.39 -8.94 16.00
C TRP A 141 -10.43 -9.49 15.02
N PHE A 142 -11.50 -8.73 14.74
CA PHE A 142 -12.58 -9.20 13.85
C PHE A 142 -12.08 -9.44 12.43
N SER A 143 -11.22 -8.57 11.90
CA SER A 143 -10.59 -8.75 10.60
C SER A 143 -9.70 -9.99 10.54
N LEU A 144 -8.95 -10.31 11.60
CA LEU A 144 -8.17 -11.55 11.69
C LEU A 144 -9.04 -12.80 11.70
N CYS A 145 -10.30 -12.68 12.11
CA CYS A 145 -11.29 -13.75 12.00
C CYS A 145 -12.07 -13.74 10.68
N GLY A 146 -11.68 -12.90 9.73
CA GLY A 146 -12.25 -12.86 8.38
C GLY A 146 -13.55 -12.06 8.27
N TYR A 147 -13.90 -11.28 9.29
CA TYR A 147 -15.05 -10.38 9.20
C TYR A 147 -14.67 -9.03 8.61
N ASP A 148 -15.56 -8.48 7.77
CA ASP A 148 -15.48 -7.08 7.37
C ASP A 148 -15.93 -6.19 8.53
N VAL A 149 -15.15 -5.14 8.80
CA VAL A 149 -15.40 -4.19 9.89
C VAL A 149 -15.54 -2.80 9.31
N SER A 150 -16.57 -2.07 9.73
CA SER A 150 -16.81 -0.69 9.33
C SER A 150 -16.94 0.22 10.54
N TRP A 151 -16.46 1.46 10.39
CA TRP A 151 -16.68 2.54 11.35
C TRP A 151 -17.87 3.37 10.89
N PRO A 152 -18.85 3.65 11.76
CA PRO A 152 -19.98 4.48 11.40
C PRO A 152 -19.51 5.91 11.08
N LEU A 153 -20.04 6.49 10.00
CA LEU A 153 -19.72 7.85 9.57
C LEU A 153 -20.48 8.91 10.39
N GLU A 154 -21.65 8.55 10.89
CA GLU A 154 -22.49 9.40 11.73
C GLU A 154 -22.32 9.05 13.22
N PRO A 155 -22.54 10.00 14.15
CA PRO A 155 -22.49 9.73 15.58
C PRO A 155 -23.44 8.59 15.97
N CYS A 156 -22.86 7.43 16.29
CA CYS A 156 -23.58 6.23 16.67
C CYS A 156 -23.27 5.86 18.13
N ARG A 157 -24.13 5.02 18.71
CA ARG A 157 -23.96 4.48 20.06
C ARG A 157 -23.04 3.25 20.10
N TYR A 158 -22.50 2.82 18.96
CA TYR A 158 -21.51 1.76 18.83
C TYR A 158 -20.29 2.32 18.10
N ASP A 159 -19.13 1.70 18.33
CA ASP A 159 -17.88 2.15 17.70
C ASP A 159 -17.62 1.44 16.37
N LEU A 160 -18.10 0.19 16.23
CA LEU A 160 -17.87 -0.64 15.05
C LEU A 160 -19.16 -1.34 14.63
N LEU A 161 -19.34 -1.52 13.32
CA LEU A 161 -20.31 -2.42 12.73
C LEU A 161 -19.55 -3.56 12.03
N VAL A 162 -19.76 -4.78 12.53
CA VAL A 162 -19.15 -6.00 11.97
C VAL A 162 -20.16 -6.65 11.04
N VAL A 163 -19.73 -6.90 9.80
CA VAL A 163 -20.55 -7.54 8.77
C VAL A 163 -20.46 -9.06 8.94
N ALA A 164 -21.59 -9.66 9.29
CA ALA A 164 -21.80 -11.10 9.38
C ALA A 164 -23.21 -11.40 8.87
N ASP A 165 -23.65 -12.67 8.88
CA ASP A 165 -25.01 -13.08 8.48
C ASP A 165 -26.09 -12.22 9.13
N LYS A 166 -25.88 -11.89 10.41
CA LYS A 166 -26.57 -10.79 11.09
C LYS A 166 -25.53 -9.73 11.46
N PRO A 167 -25.65 -8.48 10.98
CA PRO A 167 -24.74 -7.41 11.35
C PRO A 167 -24.71 -7.21 12.87
N MET A 168 -23.51 -6.98 13.42
CA MET A 168 -23.31 -6.80 14.85
C MET A 168 -22.81 -5.39 15.14
N ARG A 169 -23.55 -4.66 15.99
CA ARG A 169 -23.17 -3.33 16.50
C ARG A 169 -22.36 -3.49 17.76
N ILE A 170 -21.10 -3.08 17.70
CA ILE A 170 -20.12 -3.33 18.75
C ILE A 170 -19.73 -2.02 19.43
N GLN A 171 -19.98 -1.91 20.73
CA GLN A 171 -19.40 -0.85 21.56
C GLN A 171 -18.11 -1.35 22.20
N VAL A 172 -17.02 -0.64 21.97
CA VAL A 172 -15.71 -0.98 22.52
C VAL A 172 -15.53 -0.29 23.86
N LYS A 173 -14.98 -1.01 24.83
CA LYS A 173 -14.60 -0.49 26.15
C LYS A 173 -13.23 -1.01 26.55
N THR A 174 -12.49 -0.21 27.31
CA THR A 174 -11.17 -0.60 27.82
C THR A 174 -11.15 -0.48 29.34
N GLY A 175 -10.58 -1.47 30.03
CA GLY A 175 -10.50 -1.53 31.48
C GLY A 175 -9.07 -1.70 31.97
N THR A 176 -8.44 -0.61 32.41
CA THR A 176 -7.04 -0.60 32.91
C THR A 176 -6.93 -0.47 34.42
N VAL A 177 -8.05 -0.53 35.14
CA VAL A 177 -8.08 -0.50 36.61
C VAL A 177 -8.36 -1.90 37.13
N ARG A 178 -7.58 -2.32 38.14
CA ARG A 178 -7.84 -3.54 38.89
C ARG A 178 -8.53 -3.21 40.20
N ALA A 179 -9.55 -3.99 40.53
CA ALA A 179 -10.13 -4.03 41.86
C ALA A 179 -10.11 -5.50 42.32
N ASN A 180 -9.52 -5.75 43.48
CA ASN A 180 -9.18 -7.10 43.93
C ASN A 180 -8.38 -7.85 42.84
N ASN A 181 -8.70 -9.12 42.59
CA ASN A 181 -8.02 -9.93 41.58
C ASN A 181 -8.68 -9.87 40.18
N SER A 182 -9.48 -8.84 39.87
CA SER A 182 -10.15 -8.68 38.57
C SER A 182 -9.89 -7.31 37.96
N TRP A 183 -9.76 -7.27 36.63
CA TRP A 183 -9.92 -6.05 35.86
C TRP A 183 -11.36 -5.56 35.91
N VAL A 184 -11.52 -4.24 35.91
CA VAL A 184 -12.80 -3.55 35.96
C VAL A 184 -13.01 -2.78 34.66
N ALA A 185 -14.20 -2.91 34.08
CA ALA A 185 -14.62 -2.16 32.91
C ALA A 185 -15.87 -1.34 33.21
N TRP A 186 -15.84 -0.06 32.82
CA TRP A 186 -17.01 0.80 32.84
C TRP A 186 -17.76 0.68 31.52
N LEU A 187 -19.03 0.29 31.59
CA LEU A 187 -19.88 0.03 30.43
C LEU A 187 -20.85 1.18 30.13
N SER A 188 -20.64 2.35 30.73
CA SER A 188 -21.43 3.56 30.43
C SER A 188 -20.77 4.46 29.39
N SER A 189 -21.55 5.36 28.79
CA SER A 189 -21.00 6.47 28.02
C SER A 189 -20.21 7.44 28.92
N THR A 190 -19.12 7.98 28.39
CA THR A 190 -18.38 9.08 29.03
C THR A 190 -19.08 10.41 28.71
N GLY A 191 -19.79 10.98 29.67
CA GLY A 191 -20.50 12.26 29.54
C GLY A 191 -21.05 12.74 30.88
N THR A 192 -21.60 13.96 30.92
CA THR A 192 -22.14 14.61 32.13
C THR A 192 -23.26 13.80 32.78
N VAL A 193 -24.00 13.02 31.98
CA VAL A 193 -24.96 12.02 32.44
C VAL A 193 -24.53 10.66 31.90
N ARG A 194 -24.21 9.74 32.81
CA ARG A 194 -23.88 8.36 32.44
C ARG A 194 -25.16 7.64 32.02
N ARG A 195 -25.22 7.20 30.77
CA ARG A 195 -26.30 6.35 30.26
C ARG A 195 -25.82 4.93 30.04
N ILE A 196 -26.69 3.99 30.39
CA ILE A 196 -26.58 2.57 30.07
C ILE A 196 -26.84 2.41 28.56
N TYR A 197 -26.28 1.39 27.95
CA TYR A 197 -26.57 1.03 26.56
C TYR A 197 -27.75 0.07 26.51
N ASP A 198 -28.65 0.30 25.57
CA ASP A 198 -29.82 -0.53 25.35
C ASP A 198 -29.54 -1.63 24.28
N PRO A 199 -30.14 -2.82 24.36
CA PRO A 199 -30.11 -3.82 23.28
C PRO A 199 -30.54 -3.31 21.90
N ASP A 200 -31.38 -2.28 21.85
CA ASP A 200 -31.76 -1.63 20.60
C ASP A 200 -30.67 -0.69 20.06
N GLU A 201 -29.65 -0.35 20.85
CA GLU A 201 -28.53 0.53 20.44
C GLU A 201 -27.31 -0.27 19.99
N ILE A 202 -26.98 -1.34 20.70
CA ILE A 202 -25.78 -2.16 20.49
C ILE A 202 -26.12 -3.63 20.67
N ASP A 203 -25.32 -4.54 20.12
CA ASP A 203 -25.52 -5.98 20.30
C ASP A 203 -24.50 -6.55 21.31
N TYR A 204 -23.25 -6.08 21.25
CA TYR A 204 -22.18 -6.56 22.11
C TYR A 204 -21.27 -5.43 22.62
N PHE A 205 -20.72 -5.65 23.81
CA PHE A 205 -19.51 -4.98 24.25
C PHE A 205 -18.28 -5.78 23.84
N PHE A 206 -17.34 -5.14 23.17
CA PHE A 206 -15.98 -5.65 23.02
C PHE A 206 -15.09 -4.99 24.08
N VAL A 207 -14.67 -5.75 25.09
CA VAL A 207 -13.91 -5.23 26.22
C VAL A 207 -12.46 -5.67 26.14
N ILE A 208 -11.53 -4.72 26.33
CA ILE A 208 -10.09 -4.97 26.37
C ILE A 208 -9.56 -4.63 27.75
N ASP A 209 -8.94 -5.59 28.42
CA ASP A 209 -8.37 -5.38 29.76
C ASP A 209 -6.91 -4.93 29.72
N GLY A 210 -6.34 -4.60 30.88
CA GLY A 210 -4.95 -4.14 31.00
C GLY A 210 -3.90 -5.22 30.69
N SER A 211 -4.31 -6.47 30.52
CA SER A 211 -3.48 -7.57 30.03
C SER A 211 -3.64 -7.81 28.52
N LEU A 212 -4.42 -6.96 27.84
CA LEU A 212 -4.82 -7.08 26.43
C LEU A 212 -5.63 -8.34 26.14
N ASP A 213 -6.32 -8.87 27.15
CA ASP A 213 -7.34 -9.88 26.92
C ASP A 213 -8.61 -9.23 26.38
N HIS A 214 -9.21 -9.90 25.40
CA HIS A 214 -10.41 -9.45 24.73
C HIS A 214 -11.62 -10.25 25.20
N TYR A 215 -12.75 -9.59 25.36
CA TYR A 215 -14.02 -10.21 25.74
C TYR A 215 -15.11 -9.72 24.80
N LEU A 216 -16.01 -10.61 24.37
CA LEU A 216 -17.20 -10.27 23.60
C LEU A 216 -18.45 -10.60 24.41
N ILE A 217 -19.01 -9.57 25.05
CA ILE A 217 -20.06 -9.71 26.06
C ILE A 217 -21.37 -9.19 25.46
N PRO A 218 -22.40 -10.03 25.28
CA PRO A 218 -23.71 -9.57 24.83
C PRO A 218 -24.27 -8.46 25.74
N VAL A 219 -24.86 -7.40 25.19
CA VAL A 219 -25.43 -6.33 26.03
C VAL A 219 -26.55 -6.83 26.94
N ALA A 220 -27.34 -7.80 26.46
CA ALA A 220 -28.49 -8.35 27.18
C ALA A 220 -28.10 -9.02 28.52
N ILE A 221 -26.89 -9.57 28.62
CA ILE A 221 -26.44 -10.25 29.85
C ILE A 221 -25.82 -9.30 30.88
N VAL A 222 -25.42 -8.09 30.46
CA VAL A 222 -24.84 -7.08 31.35
C VAL A 222 -25.92 -6.49 32.27
N GLY A 223 -27.20 -6.64 31.94
CA GLY A 223 -28.31 -6.31 32.86
C GLY A 223 -28.31 -4.86 33.34
N GLY A 224 -27.77 -3.93 32.54
CA GLY A 224 -27.71 -2.50 32.86
C GLY A 224 -26.63 -2.09 33.88
N PHE A 225 -25.70 -2.98 34.25
CA PHE A 225 -24.59 -2.58 35.12
C PHE A 225 -23.69 -1.53 34.46
N HIS A 226 -23.39 -0.45 35.19
CA HIS A 226 -22.45 0.58 34.73
C HIS A 226 -20.97 0.14 34.83
N VAL A 227 -20.68 -0.82 35.70
CA VAL A 227 -19.33 -1.30 36.01
C VAL A 227 -19.39 -2.81 36.18
N ILE A 228 -18.46 -3.52 35.57
CA ILE A 228 -18.36 -4.99 35.69
C ILE A 228 -16.95 -5.41 36.10
N HIS A 229 -16.87 -6.51 36.84
CA HIS A 229 -15.62 -7.25 37.08
C HIS A 229 -15.48 -8.33 36.01
N LEU A 230 -14.41 -8.27 35.21
CA LEU A 230 -14.21 -9.18 34.06
C LEU A 230 -14.04 -10.65 34.47
N SER A 231 -13.63 -10.93 35.71
CA SER A 231 -13.57 -12.31 36.22
C SER A 231 -14.93 -13.03 36.21
N ALA A 232 -16.04 -12.28 36.32
CA ALA A 232 -17.40 -12.85 36.24
C ALA A 232 -17.86 -13.16 34.79
N TYR A 233 -17.07 -12.74 33.80
CA TYR A 233 -17.38 -12.85 32.37
C TYR A 233 -16.29 -13.63 31.61
N VAL A 234 -15.51 -14.46 32.32
CA VAL A 234 -14.39 -15.23 31.73
C VAL A 234 -14.83 -16.15 30.59
N GLN A 235 -16.06 -16.66 30.63
CA GLN A 235 -16.67 -17.47 29.58
C GLN A 235 -16.86 -16.72 28.25
N TYR A 236 -16.82 -15.39 28.28
CA TYR A 236 -16.91 -14.51 27.10
C TYR A 236 -15.55 -14.04 26.60
N ARG A 237 -14.45 -14.53 27.20
CA ARG A 237 -13.09 -14.20 26.76
C ARG A 237 -12.82 -14.81 25.38
N LEU A 238 -12.38 -13.99 24.46
CA LEU A 238 -12.02 -14.40 23.11
C LEU A 238 -10.65 -15.07 23.08
N PRO A 239 -10.42 -16.00 22.13
CA PRO A 239 -9.12 -16.61 21.97
C PRO A 239 -8.09 -15.58 21.50
N HIS A 240 -6.84 -15.82 21.89
CA HIS A 240 -5.67 -15.16 21.33
C HIS A 240 -5.33 -15.73 19.96
N LEU A 241 -4.72 -14.90 19.11
CA LEU A 241 -4.15 -15.37 17.85
C LEU A 241 -3.15 -16.50 18.15
N LYS A 242 -3.43 -17.69 17.61
CA LYS A 242 -2.47 -18.79 17.65
C LYS A 242 -1.47 -18.57 16.52
N GLY A 243 -0.18 -18.52 16.88
CA GLY A 243 0.92 -18.52 15.91
C GLY A 243 1.08 -19.86 15.23
#